data_AF-A0A950WAK3-F1
#
_entry.id   AF-A0A950WAK3-F1
#
_cell.length_a   1.000
_cell.length_b   1.000
_cell.length_c   1.000
_cell.angle_alpha   90.00
_cell.angle_beta   90.00
_cell.angle_gamma   90.00
#
_symmetry.space_group_name_H-M   'P 1'
#
loop_
_entity.id
_entity.type
_entity.pdbx_description
1 polymer ?
#
loop_
_entity_poly.entity_id
_entity_poly.type
_entity_poly.pdbx_seq_one_letter_code
_entity_poly.pdbx_strand_id
1 'polypeptide(L)'
;MQRWLSKGILAAMIGLPALSGAAWAGGTDDFGCSNATLKGEYAFGVTVYTPAPPPSPPPATVVVTGIKVFDGRGNLTQRDYRGDNLAGDDFSPPGQETGTYKVNSDCTGSMVVNLNVPHVPAGLSSGEIWIKFVISDGGRHIHEVVSQLIPPFQSAPVPTQTSADDWKVSSGD
;
A
#
# COMPACT_ATOMS: atom_id res chain seq x y z
N MET A 1 -11.45 14.49 79.66
CA MET A 1 -11.77 13.24 78.93
C MET A 1 -11.08 13.34 77.56
N GLN A 2 -10.30 12.31 77.21
CA GLN A 2 -9.86 11.80 75.87
C GLN A 2 -9.90 12.75 74.65
N ARG A 3 -8.97 12.79 73.68
CA ARG A 3 -7.77 12.04 73.24
C ARG A 3 -7.19 12.87 72.06
N TRP A 4 -5.90 13.19 71.98
CA TRP A 4 -4.81 12.40 71.37
C TRP A 4 -5.04 12.09 69.88
N LEU A 5 -4.39 12.76 68.92
CA LEU A 5 -3.15 12.39 68.18
C LEU A 5 -3.25 13.16 66.81
N SER A 6 -2.24 13.55 66.03
CA SER A 6 -0.81 13.24 65.96
C SER A 6 -0.17 14.10 64.84
N LYS A 7 1.02 14.61 65.14
CA LYS A 7 2.25 14.64 64.33
C LYS A 7 2.17 14.16 62.86
N GLY A 8 2.83 14.88 61.94
CA GLY A 8 3.51 14.20 60.82
C GLY A 8 3.79 14.99 59.54
N ILE A 9 4.98 15.59 59.47
CA ILE A 9 5.93 15.51 58.34
C ILE A 9 5.52 16.15 56.99
N LEU A 10 6.05 17.35 56.76
CA LEU A 10 6.40 17.85 55.43
C LEU A 10 7.66 17.09 54.96
N ALA A 11 7.54 16.25 53.94
CA ALA A 11 8.66 15.71 53.20
C ALA A 11 8.58 16.21 51.75
N ALA A 12 9.55 17.03 51.38
CA ALA A 12 9.75 17.55 50.04
C ALA A 12 10.07 16.42 49.06
N MET A 13 9.26 16.26 48.01
CA MET A 13 9.59 15.39 46.89
C MET A 13 10.53 16.13 45.94
N ILE A 14 11.80 15.74 46.05
CA ILE A 14 12.93 16.05 45.18
C ILE A 14 12.60 15.59 43.75
N GLY A 15 12.97 16.42 42.76
CA GLY A 15 12.49 16.38 41.39
C GLY A 15 12.63 15.05 40.63
N LEU A 16 11.67 14.81 39.75
CA LEU A 16 11.77 13.76 38.74
C LEU A 16 12.95 14.08 37.80
N PRO A 17 13.96 13.20 37.68
CA PRO A 17 14.91 13.30 36.60
C PRO A 17 14.16 13.06 35.29
N ALA A 18 14.48 13.90 34.30
CA ALA A 18 14.02 13.77 32.93
C ALA A 18 14.08 12.31 32.48
N LEU A 19 12.97 11.78 31.94
CA LEU A 19 13.05 10.63 31.06
C LEU A 19 13.81 11.09 29.83
N SER A 20 15.13 11.00 29.90
CA SER A 20 16.00 10.95 28.73
C SER A 20 15.43 9.88 27.83
N GLY A 21 14.89 10.29 26.69
CA GLY A 21 14.45 9.37 25.65
C GLY A 21 15.56 8.39 25.40
N ALA A 22 15.32 7.11 25.69
CA ALA A 22 16.15 6.06 25.15
C ALA A 22 15.96 6.14 23.64
N ALA A 23 16.88 6.82 22.96
CA ALA A 23 17.08 6.63 21.54
C ALA A 23 17.61 5.20 21.39
N TRP A 24 16.70 4.26 21.13
CA TRP A 24 17.08 2.91 20.74
C TRP A 24 17.62 2.98 19.33
N ALA A 25 18.89 3.34 19.20
CA ALA A 25 19.69 2.98 18.04
C ALA A 25 20.12 1.52 18.21
N GLY A 26 19.18 0.60 18.00
CA GLY A 26 19.39 -0.85 18.00
C GLY A 26 18.95 -1.40 16.65
N GLY A 27 19.92 -1.75 15.81
CA GLY A 27 19.72 -2.20 14.43
C GLY A 27 19.01 -3.54 14.36
N THR A 28 17.70 -3.49 14.27
CA THR A 28 16.87 -4.52 13.65
C THR A 28 16.22 -3.86 12.45
N ASP A 29 16.16 -4.53 11.30
CA ASP A 29 15.36 -4.07 10.14
C ASP A 29 13.85 -4.12 10.43
N ASP A 30 13.43 -4.21 11.70
CA ASP A 30 12.05 -4.10 12.15
C ASP A 30 11.71 -2.62 12.37
N PHE A 31 10.93 -2.07 11.45
CA PHE A 31 10.39 -0.71 11.51
C PHE A 31 8.97 -0.67 12.08
N GLY A 32 8.47 -1.78 12.63
CA GLY A 32 7.13 -1.90 13.20
C GLY A 32 6.00 -1.95 12.16
N CYS A 33 6.32 -2.16 10.88
CA CYS A 33 5.33 -2.26 9.82
C CYS A 33 4.50 -3.55 9.90
N SER A 34 3.23 -3.46 9.52
CA SER A 34 2.32 -4.62 9.46
C SER A 34 1.17 -4.33 8.50
N ASN A 35 0.28 -5.30 8.27
CA ASN A 35 -0.90 -5.05 7.43
C ASN A 35 -1.72 -3.86 7.94
N ALA A 36 -1.73 -3.61 9.26
CA ALA A 36 -2.42 -2.49 9.87
C ALA A 36 -1.81 -1.12 9.51
N THR A 37 -0.54 -1.07 9.10
CA THR A 37 0.11 0.13 8.57
C THR A 37 -0.63 0.64 7.33
N LEU A 38 -1.11 -0.29 6.49
CA LEU A 38 -1.89 0.03 5.30
C LEU A 38 -3.38 -0.13 5.60
N LYS A 39 -3.99 0.90 6.17
CA LYS A 39 -5.45 1.00 6.33
C LYS A 39 -5.95 2.33 5.78
N GLY A 40 -6.98 2.26 4.93
CA GLY A 40 -7.63 3.42 4.33
C GLY A 40 -7.42 3.52 2.83
N GLU A 41 -7.73 4.68 2.29
CA GLU A 41 -7.70 4.99 0.85
C GLU A 41 -6.37 5.63 0.45
N TYR A 42 -5.84 5.21 -0.69
CA TYR A 42 -4.60 5.71 -1.28
C TYR A 42 -4.86 6.07 -2.73
N ALA A 43 -4.61 7.33 -3.09
CA ALA A 43 -4.60 7.76 -4.47
C ALA A 43 -3.29 7.31 -5.11
N PHE A 44 -3.35 6.75 -6.31
CA PHE A 44 -2.16 6.33 -7.02
C PHE A 44 -2.13 6.89 -8.45
N GLY A 45 -0.91 6.99 -8.95
CA GLY A 45 -0.62 7.26 -10.35
C GLY A 45 0.43 6.26 -10.83
N VAL A 46 0.19 5.66 -11.99
CA VAL A 46 1.11 4.67 -12.58
C VAL A 46 1.43 5.05 -14.01
N THR A 47 2.70 4.88 -14.37
CA THR A 47 3.14 4.85 -15.76
C THR A 47 3.58 3.44 -16.08
N VAL A 48 2.93 2.85 -17.08
CA VAL A 48 3.23 1.51 -17.59
C VAL A 48 4.05 1.66 -18.86
N TYR A 49 5.15 0.93 -18.94
CA TYR A 49 5.91 0.74 -20.16
C TYR A 49 5.95 -0.75 -20.50
N THR A 50 5.32 -1.14 -21.61
CA THR A 50 5.40 -2.51 -22.13
C THR A 50 6.38 -2.57 -23.29
N PRO A 51 7.57 -3.18 -23.10
CA PRO A 51 8.53 -3.35 -24.17
C PRO A 51 7.96 -4.28 -25.24
N ALA A 52 8.10 -3.91 -26.51
CA ALA A 52 7.71 -4.75 -27.63
C ALA A 52 8.94 -5.45 -28.24
N PRO A 53 8.97 -6.79 -28.36
CA PRO A 53 10.11 -7.49 -28.96
C PRO A 53 10.11 -7.30 -30.49
N PRO A 54 11.23 -7.00 -31.16
CA PRO A 54 11.25 -6.84 -32.62
C PRO A 54 10.75 -8.11 -33.34
N PRO A 55 9.97 -8.02 -34.44
CA PRO A 55 9.52 -6.83 -35.17
C PRO A 55 8.13 -6.29 -34.73
N SER A 56 7.81 -6.33 -33.43
CA SER A 56 6.52 -5.90 -32.87
C SER A 56 6.24 -4.39 -33.04
N PRO A 57 4.98 -3.94 -32.90
CA PRO A 57 4.60 -2.52 -32.87
C PRO A 57 5.39 -1.70 -31.83
N PRO A 58 5.35 -0.36 -31.88
CA PRO A 58 6.00 0.51 -30.91
C PRO A 58 5.61 0.15 -29.47
N PRO A 59 6.53 0.31 -28.49
CA PRO A 59 6.21 0.07 -27.09
C PRO A 59 4.99 0.90 -26.67
N ALA A 60 4.07 0.29 -25.94
CA ALA A 60 2.89 0.98 -25.44
C ALA A 60 3.20 1.62 -24.09
N THR A 61 2.80 2.89 -23.95
CA THR A 61 2.83 3.60 -22.68
C THR A 61 1.40 3.84 -22.24
N VAL A 62 1.11 3.54 -20.98
CA VAL A 62 -0.21 3.76 -20.38
C VAL A 62 -0.02 4.58 -19.13
N VAL A 63 -0.83 5.62 -18.95
CA VAL A 63 -0.92 6.33 -17.68
C VAL A 63 -2.21 5.89 -17.01
N VAL A 64 -2.23 5.64 -15.71
CA VAL A 64 -3.46 5.33 -14.98
C VAL A 64 -3.46 6.12 -13.69
N THR A 65 -4.64 6.54 -13.24
CA THR A 65 -4.83 7.07 -11.88
C THR A 65 -6.00 6.36 -11.22
N GLY A 66 -5.98 6.22 -9.90
CA GLY A 66 -7.03 5.51 -9.20
C GLY A 66 -6.98 5.68 -7.70
N ILE A 67 -7.87 4.94 -7.03
CA ILE A 67 -7.89 4.80 -5.58
C ILE A 67 -7.81 3.31 -5.24
N LYS A 68 -6.84 2.99 -4.38
CA LYS A 68 -6.69 1.68 -3.73
C LYS A 68 -7.17 1.80 -2.29
N VAL A 69 -7.97 0.86 -1.82
CA VAL A 69 -8.52 0.83 -0.46
C VAL A 69 -7.98 -0.40 0.25
N PHE A 70 -7.17 -0.20 1.28
CA PHE A 70 -6.63 -1.28 2.11
C PHE A 70 -7.44 -1.44 3.39
N ASP A 71 -7.75 -2.69 3.75
CA ASP A 71 -8.56 -3.00 4.93
C ASP A 71 -7.78 -3.02 6.26
N GLY A 72 -6.45 -2.93 6.22
CA GLY A 72 -5.58 -3.07 7.39
C GLY A 72 -5.34 -4.53 7.83
N ARG A 73 -5.83 -5.50 7.08
CA ARG A 73 -5.86 -6.94 7.44
C ARG A 73 -5.33 -7.86 6.34
N GLY A 74 -5.10 -7.34 5.13
CA GLY A 74 -4.48 -8.08 4.04
C GLY A 74 -5.35 -8.18 2.79
N ASN A 75 -6.49 -7.50 2.73
CA ASN A 75 -7.31 -7.39 1.52
C ASN A 75 -7.34 -5.94 1.03
N LEU A 76 -7.42 -5.79 -0.29
CA LEU A 76 -7.59 -4.50 -0.92
C LEU A 76 -8.68 -4.55 -1.99
N THR A 77 -9.22 -3.38 -2.28
CA THR A 77 -9.97 -3.12 -3.51
C THR A 77 -9.33 -1.95 -4.25
N GLN A 78 -9.58 -1.87 -5.55
CA GLN A 78 -9.11 -0.77 -6.38
C GLN A 78 -10.18 -0.38 -7.39
N ARG A 79 -10.15 0.90 -7.75
CA ARG A 79 -10.76 1.44 -8.95
C ARG A 79 -9.80 2.42 -9.60
N ASP A 80 -9.86 2.51 -10.90
CA ASP A 80 -8.89 3.23 -11.69
C ASP A 80 -9.50 3.84 -12.96
N TYR A 81 -8.71 4.71 -13.58
CA TYR A 81 -8.99 5.38 -14.83
C TYR A 81 -7.72 5.35 -15.66
N ARG A 82 -7.81 4.73 -16.83
CA ARG A 82 -6.71 4.62 -17.79
C ARG A 82 -6.66 5.90 -18.65
N GLY A 83 -5.59 6.66 -18.50
CA GLY A 83 -5.27 7.84 -19.29
C GLY A 83 -4.81 7.48 -20.70
N ASP A 84 -5.30 8.29 -21.65
CA ASP A 84 -5.41 8.12 -23.13
C ASP A 84 -6.87 8.00 -23.62
N ASN A 85 -7.82 7.80 -22.69
CA ASN A 85 -9.26 7.88 -22.88
C ASN A 85 -9.72 9.28 -23.34
N LEU A 86 -9.85 9.53 -24.65
CA LEU A 86 -10.37 10.75 -25.29
C LEU A 86 -11.88 11.00 -25.04
N ALA A 87 -12.28 10.81 -23.77
CA ALA A 87 -13.54 11.06 -23.07
C ALA A 87 -14.72 10.13 -23.40
N GLY A 88 -14.49 8.81 -23.39
CA GLY A 88 -15.49 7.84 -22.94
C GLY A 88 -15.18 7.32 -21.53
N ASP A 89 -16.22 6.79 -20.86
CA ASP A 89 -16.35 6.18 -19.52
C ASP A 89 -15.61 6.80 -18.32
N ASP A 90 -16.33 6.86 -17.20
CA ASP A 90 -15.86 7.31 -15.88
C ASP A 90 -14.89 6.28 -15.26
N PHE A 91 -14.42 6.52 -14.04
CA PHE A 91 -13.67 5.53 -13.25
C PHE A 91 -14.40 4.18 -13.21
N SER A 92 -13.62 3.09 -13.15
CA SER A 92 -14.19 1.76 -12.89
C SER A 92 -15.05 1.76 -11.62
N PRO A 93 -16.15 0.99 -11.56
CA PRO A 93 -16.98 0.90 -10.37
C PRO A 93 -16.16 0.55 -9.12
N PRO A 94 -16.51 1.11 -7.94
CA PRO A 94 -15.82 0.78 -6.70
C PRO A 94 -15.79 -0.73 -6.45
N GLY A 95 -14.59 -1.26 -6.21
CA GLY A 95 -14.42 -2.69 -5.93
C GLY A 95 -14.48 -3.60 -7.15
N GLN A 96 -14.44 -3.06 -8.37
CA GLN A 96 -14.25 -3.86 -9.58
C GLN A 96 -12.97 -4.70 -9.46
N GLU A 97 -11.88 -4.09 -9.01
CA GLU A 97 -10.61 -4.77 -8.80
C GLU A 97 -10.44 -5.13 -7.34
N THR A 98 -9.92 -6.34 -7.11
CA THR A 98 -9.77 -6.90 -5.77
C THR A 98 -8.36 -7.45 -5.61
N GLY A 99 -7.89 -7.57 -4.38
CA GLY A 99 -6.55 -8.08 -4.16
C GLY A 99 -6.28 -8.49 -2.73
N THR A 100 -5.08 -9.05 -2.56
CA THR A 100 -4.53 -9.35 -1.24
C THR A 100 -3.13 -8.78 -1.12
N TYR A 101 -2.73 -8.46 0.10
CA TYR A 101 -1.41 -7.93 0.38
C TYR A 101 -0.87 -8.45 1.71
N LYS A 102 0.45 -8.41 1.81
CA LYS A 102 1.19 -8.69 3.04
C LYS A 102 2.28 -7.64 3.22
N VAL A 103 2.33 -7.07 4.41
CA VAL A 103 3.38 -6.16 4.86
C VAL A 103 4.28 -6.90 5.85
N ASN A 104 5.58 -6.80 5.64
CA ASN A 104 6.59 -7.31 6.55
C ASN A 104 6.98 -6.22 7.57
N SER A 105 7.62 -6.62 8.68
CA SER A 105 8.06 -5.71 9.74
C SER A 105 9.07 -4.67 9.27
N ASP A 106 9.81 -4.96 8.21
CA ASP A 106 10.79 -4.09 7.55
C ASP A 106 10.19 -3.12 6.52
N CYS A 107 8.87 -2.93 6.55
CA CYS A 107 8.13 -2.07 5.63
C CYS A 107 8.24 -2.45 4.15
N THR A 108 8.78 -3.63 3.83
CA THR A 108 8.62 -4.25 2.52
C THR A 108 7.30 -5.01 2.46
N GLY A 109 6.83 -5.31 1.26
CA GLY A 109 5.68 -6.16 1.11
C GLY A 109 5.43 -6.62 -0.31
N SER A 110 4.32 -7.32 -0.46
CA SER A 110 3.82 -7.75 -1.76
C SER A 110 2.31 -7.74 -1.80
N MET A 111 1.77 -7.48 -2.99
CA MET A 111 0.34 -7.60 -3.24
C MET A 111 0.07 -8.26 -4.59
N VAL A 112 -1.13 -8.79 -4.72
CA VAL A 112 -1.70 -9.24 -6.00
C VAL A 112 -2.99 -8.47 -6.23
N VAL A 113 -3.08 -7.79 -7.36
CA VAL A 113 -4.30 -7.14 -7.85
C VAL A 113 -4.90 -8.00 -8.95
N ASN A 114 -6.18 -8.31 -8.82
CA ASN A 114 -6.98 -9.02 -9.80
C ASN A 114 -7.87 -7.99 -10.51
N LEU A 115 -7.72 -7.88 -11.83
CA LEU A 115 -8.46 -6.93 -12.66
C LEU A 115 -9.91 -7.39 -12.90
N ASN A 116 -10.20 -8.67 -12.63
CA ASN A 116 -11.52 -9.28 -12.71
C ASN A 116 -12.24 -9.07 -14.05
N VAL A 117 -11.48 -9.05 -15.16
CA VAL A 117 -12.06 -8.86 -16.50
C VAL A 117 -13.06 -10.00 -16.79
N PRO A 118 -14.32 -9.67 -17.11
CA PRO A 118 -15.35 -10.67 -17.34
C PRO A 118 -15.21 -11.31 -18.74
N HIS A 119 -15.91 -12.44 -18.95
CA HIS A 119 -15.98 -13.14 -20.24
C HIS A 119 -14.64 -13.65 -20.79
N VAL A 120 -13.68 -13.94 -19.91
CA VAL A 120 -12.41 -14.56 -20.28
C VAL A 120 -12.59 -16.07 -20.49
N PRO A 121 -12.13 -16.65 -21.62
CA PRO A 121 -12.15 -18.09 -21.84
C PRO A 121 -11.40 -18.89 -20.78
N ALA A 122 -11.86 -20.12 -20.51
CA ALA A 122 -11.21 -21.01 -19.56
C ALA A 122 -9.74 -21.26 -19.93
N GLY A 123 -8.85 -21.20 -18.92
CA GLY A 123 -7.40 -21.35 -19.11
C GLY A 123 -6.66 -20.06 -19.46
N LEU A 124 -7.36 -18.93 -19.58
CA LEU A 124 -6.77 -17.59 -19.72
C LEU A 124 -7.02 -16.76 -18.46
N SER A 125 -6.14 -15.80 -18.19
CA SER A 125 -6.22 -14.92 -17.01
C SER A 125 -7.27 -13.82 -17.18
N SER A 126 -7.97 -13.49 -16.10
CA SER A 126 -8.80 -12.28 -15.96
C SER A 126 -8.01 -11.02 -15.62
N GLY A 127 -6.67 -11.09 -15.70
CA GLY A 127 -5.76 -10.01 -15.36
C GLY A 127 -5.25 -10.15 -13.92
N GLU A 128 -3.96 -10.40 -13.77
CA GLU A 128 -3.27 -10.47 -12.49
C GLU A 128 -2.00 -9.62 -12.51
N ILE A 129 -1.86 -8.77 -11.50
CA ILE A 129 -0.70 -7.91 -11.31
C ILE A 129 -0.06 -8.24 -9.97
N TRP A 130 1.15 -8.77 -10.01
CA TRP A 130 1.94 -9.09 -8.83
C TRP A 130 2.93 -7.97 -8.56
N ILE A 131 2.86 -7.39 -7.38
CA ILE A 131 3.57 -6.16 -7.02
C ILE A 131 4.48 -6.41 -5.83
N LYS A 132 5.68 -5.83 -5.89
CA LYS A 132 6.54 -5.62 -4.72
C LYS A 132 6.48 -4.14 -4.35
N PHE A 133 6.42 -3.87 -3.06
CA PHE A 133 6.32 -2.50 -2.58
C PHE A 133 7.17 -2.26 -1.34
N VAL A 134 7.48 -0.98 -1.11
CA VAL A 134 8.05 -0.49 0.14
C VAL A 134 7.19 0.66 0.67
N ILE A 135 7.05 0.72 1.98
CA ILE A 135 6.27 1.73 2.68
C ILE A 135 7.21 2.81 3.21
N SER A 136 6.81 4.07 3.06
CA SER A 136 7.47 5.22 3.66
C SER A 136 6.44 6.11 4.38
N ASP A 137 6.94 7.15 5.07
CA ASP A 137 6.13 8.13 5.79
C ASP A 137 5.08 7.50 6.72
N GLY A 138 5.48 6.47 7.49
CA GLY A 138 4.62 5.81 8.48
C GLY A 138 3.36 5.14 7.90
N GLY A 139 3.39 4.72 6.62
CA GLY A 139 2.20 4.18 5.95
C GLY A 139 1.39 5.23 5.22
N ARG A 140 1.93 6.42 4.97
CA ARG A 140 1.26 7.45 4.16
C ARG A 140 1.67 7.42 2.70
N HIS A 141 2.77 6.75 2.37
CA HIS A 141 3.29 6.65 1.02
C HIS A 141 3.80 5.24 0.73
N ILE A 142 3.49 4.72 -0.45
CA ILE A 142 3.92 3.40 -0.92
C ILE A 142 4.61 3.58 -2.28
N HIS A 143 5.82 3.04 -2.40
CA HIS A 143 6.50 2.90 -3.69
C HIS A 143 6.33 1.46 -4.19
N GLU A 144 5.85 1.31 -5.42
CA GLU A 144 5.47 0.00 -5.96
C GLU A 144 6.16 -0.28 -7.30
N VAL A 145 6.47 -1.55 -7.54
CA VAL A 145 6.90 -2.06 -8.85
C VAL A 145 6.15 -3.33 -9.21
N VAL A 146 5.75 -3.45 -10.47
CA VAL A 146 5.15 -4.70 -10.97
C VAL A 146 6.27 -5.72 -11.18
N SER A 147 6.19 -6.81 -10.41
CA SER A 147 7.12 -7.93 -10.45
C SER A 147 6.70 -9.02 -11.43
N GLN A 148 5.40 -9.15 -11.70
CA GLN A 148 4.86 -10.05 -12.71
C GLN A 148 3.49 -9.53 -13.18
N LEU A 149 3.23 -9.62 -14.47
CA LEU A 149 1.94 -9.26 -15.08
C LEU A 149 1.46 -10.42 -15.94
N ILE A 150 0.24 -10.90 -15.69
CA ILE A 150 -0.51 -11.77 -16.61
C ILE A 150 -1.70 -10.96 -17.11
N PRO A 151 -1.65 -10.40 -18.33
CA PRO A 151 -2.74 -9.59 -18.84
C PRO A 151 -4.02 -10.40 -19.02
N PRO A 152 -5.19 -9.73 -19.07
CA PRO A 152 -6.42 -10.36 -19.51
C PRO A 152 -6.23 -11.09 -20.85
N PHE A 153 -6.86 -12.25 -21.01
CA PHE A 153 -6.81 -13.08 -22.22
C PHE A 153 -5.43 -13.69 -22.54
N GLN A 154 -4.46 -13.59 -21.63
CA GLN A 154 -3.17 -14.27 -21.74
C GLN A 154 -3.11 -15.46 -20.79
N SER A 155 -2.32 -16.48 -21.14
CA SER A 155 -2.08 -17.66 -20.31
C SER A 155 -0.72 -17.66 -19.60
N ALA A 156 0.13 -16.67 -19.90
CA ALA A 156 1.49 -16.59 -19.39
C ALA A 156 1.88 -15.15 -19.04
N PRO A 157 2.87 -14.96 -18.13
CA PRO A 157 3.38 -13.65 -17.82
C PRO A 157 4.01 -12.93 -19.02
N VAL A 158 3.88 -11.60 -19.04
CA VAL A 158 4.55 -10.73 -20.02
C VAL A 158 5.55 -9.79 -19.35
N PRO A 159 6.62 -9.38 -20.05
CA PRO A 159 7.50 -8.33 -19.56
C PRO A 159 6.74 -7.00 -19.40
N THR A 160 6.98 -6.32 -18.29
CA THR A 160 6.49 -4.96 -18.06
C THR A 160 7.50 -4.18 -17.25
N GLN A 161 7.61 -2.88 -17.49
CA GLN A 161 8.30 -1.94 -16.62
C GLN A 161 7.26 -0.96 -16.12
N THR A 162 6.79 -1.20 -14.91
CA THR A 162 5.69 -0.44 -14.32
C THR A 162 6.03 -0.12 -12.88
N SER A 163 5.93 1.15 -12.53
CA SER A 163 6.05 1.64 -11.17
C SER A 163 4.91 2.59 -10.84
N ALA A 164 4.52 2.61 -9.57
CA ALA A 164 3.50 3.50 -9.06
C ALA A 164 3.93 4.07 -7.71
N ASP A 165 3.39 5.26 -7.42
CA ASP A 165 3.44 5.86 -6.09
C ASP A 165 2.01 6.03 -5.58
N ASP A 166 1.76 5.54 -4.37
CA ASP A 166 0.45 5.58 -3.73
C ASP A 166 0.51 6.48 -2.50
N TRP A 167 -0.34 7.50 -2.45
CA TRP A 167 -0.42 8.50 -1.38
C TRP A 167 -1.73 8.39 -0.63
N LYS A 168 -1.65 8.30 0.69
CA LYS A 168 -2.85 8.22 1.54
C LYS A 168 -3.73 9.45 1.36
N VAL A 169 -5.01 9.24 1.06
CA VAL A 169 -5.98 10.30 0.73
C VAL A 169 -6.34 11.14 1.96
N SER A 170 -6.57 10.49 3.12
CA SER A 170 -6.90 11.21 4.36
C SER A 170 -5.63 11.74 5.04
N SER A 171 -5.70 13.00 5.46
CA SER A 171 -4.65 13.70 6.22
C SER A 171 -5.00 13.99 7.69
N GLY A 172 -5.93 13.24 8.33
CA GLY A 172 -6.26 13.39 9.76
C GLY A 172 -7.06 12.20 10.28
N ASP A 173 -6.98 11.80 11.55
CA ASP A 173 -6.60 12.53 12.77
C ASP A 173 -5.35 11.98 13.49
#